data_AF-A0A257NJS1-F1
#
_entry.id   AF-A0A257NJS1-F1
#
_cell.length_a   1.000
_cell.length_b   1.000
_cell.length_c   1.000
_cell.angle_alpha   90.00
_cell.angle_beta   90.00
_cell.angle_gamma   90.00
#
_symmetry.space_group_name_H-M   'P 1'
#
loop_
_entity.id
_entity.type
_entity.pdbx_description
1 polymer ?
#
loop_
_entity_poly.entity_id
_entity_poly.type
_entity_poly.pdbx_seq_one_letter_code
_entity_poly.pdbx_strand_id
1 'polypeptide(L)'
;VDGAWNLHELTRDMDLSAFVMFSSMAGIVGSPGQANYAAANSFLDELAAHRRAAGLAGLSVAWGLWEQASGMTQHLDERDKARMSRIGLAPMATEQALRFFDTAMLAERPVMVAARIDPRALAVNGATLPPLLSQLVARPIRRVIEEADTTSASTTSLVARLQGLSAEQRHSELVDLVCRNAATVLGRPNAGDINAGSVFQDLGFDSLTAVELRNRLKTATGLTLSPTLIFDYPTPIVLAEHLDTRLVVPAAAAEQPNLMARFNDITRELQALLNQPDWQPEDKPHLTTRIQTLLTTLGAHLDPYDQQEAEDEDIHSASESELFAILDEELGS
;
A
#
# COMPACT_ATOMS: atom_id res chain seq x y z
N VAL A 1 20.46 -10.32 -16.04
CA VAL A 1 19.47 -10.67 -17.08
C VAL A 1 20.18 -11.04 -18.36
N ASP A 2 20.93 -10.14 -18.97
CA ASP A 2 21.62 -10.36 -20.25
C ASP A 2 22.52 -11.61 -20.27
N GLY A 3 23.28 -11.86 -19.20
CA GLY A 3 24.12 -13.06 -19.12
C GLY A 3 23.33 -14.38 -19.22
N ALA A 4 22.15 -14.44 -18.60
CA ALA A 4 21.29 -15.63 -18.66
C ALA A 4 20.64 -15.77 -20.05
N TRP A 5 20.24 -14.66 -20.68
CA TRP A 5 19.74 -14.66 -22.05
C TRP A 5 20.82 -15.10 -23.05
N ASN A 6 22.02 -14.56 -22.95
CA ASN A 6 23.15 -14.95 -23.80
C ASN A 6 23.49 -16.43 -23.63
N LEU A 7 23.51 -16.95 -22.39
CA LEU A 7 23.68 -18.37 -22.15
C LEU A 7 22.54 -19.19 -22.75
N HIS A 8 21.29 -18.71 -22.68
CA HIS A 8 20.18 -19.38 -23.33
C HIS A 8 20.41 -19.50 -24.84
N GLU A 9 20.69 -18.39 -25.50
CA GLU A 9 20.93 -18.32 -26.95
C GLU A 9 22.07 -19.23 -27.39
N LEU A 10 23.20 -19.23 -26.67
CA LEU A 10 24.39 -20.01 -26.99
C LEU A 10 24.25 -21.52 -26.72
N THR A 11 23.28 -21.91 -25.89
CA THR A 11 23.08 -23.31 -25.48
C THR A 11 21.80 -23.92 -26.04
N ARG A 12 21.07 -23.21 -26.92
CA ARG A 12 19.78 -23.69 -27.48
C ARG A 12 19.91 -25.05 -28.16
N ASP A 13 20.98 -25.28 -28.89
CA ASP A 13 21.21 -26.51 -29.65
C ASP A 13 22.15 -27.51 -28.93
N MET A 14 22.48 -27.25 -27.66
CA MET A 14 23.31 -28.13 -26.84
C MET A 14 22.46 -29.11 -26.05
N ASP A 15 22.88 -30.38 -25.99
CA ASP A 15 22.27 -31.40 -25.15
C ASP A 15 22.70 -31.24 -23.68
N LEU A 16 22.22 -30.18 -23.04
CA LEU A 16 22.54 -29.88 -21.65
C LEU A 16 21.74 -30.79 -20.71
N SER A 17 22.45 -31.49 -19.81
CA SER A 17 21.80 -32.21 -18.72
C SER A 17 21.13 -31.28 -17.71
N ALA A 18 21.61 -30.04 -17.58
CA ALA A 18 21.03 -29.05 -16.68
C ALA A 18 21.33 -27.61 -17.13
N PHE A 19 20.38 -26.71 -16.91
CA PHE A 19 20.58 -25.26 -16.99
C PHE A 19 19.93 -24.66 -15.75
N VAL A 20 20.73 -24.27 -14.76
CA VAL A 20 20.23 -23.86 -13.45
C VAL A 20 20.54 -22.40 -13.16
N MET A 21 19.49 -21.65 -12.83
CA MET A 21 19.56 -20.23 -12.51
C MET A 21 19.29 -20.04 -11.02
N PHE A 22 20.11 -19.20 -10.40
CA PHE A 22 20.01 -18.85 -9.00
C PHE A 22 19.25 -17.54 -8.91
N SER A 23 17.97 -17.65 -8.55
CA SER A 23 17.03 -16.54 -8.37
C SER A 23 16.84 -16.27 -6.88
N SER A 24 15.98 -15.31 -6.55
CA SER A 24 15.69 -14.89 -5.18
C SER A 24 14.18 -14.81 -4.97
N MET A 25 13.75 -15.16 -3.75
CA MET A 25 12.37 -14.92 -3.32
C MET A 25 11.94 -13.46 -3.43
N ALA A 26 12.87 -12.50 -3.52
CA ALA A 26 12.56 -11.10 -3.78
C ALA A 26 11.73 -10.87 -5.06
N GLY A 27 11.89 -11.73 -6.09
CA GLY A 27 11.07 -11.69 -7.30
C GLY A 27 9.63 -12.20 -7.13
N ILE A 28 9.33 -12.86 -6.01
CA ILE A 28 8.03 -13.48 -5.71
C ILE A 28 7.27 -12.69 -4.65
N VAL A 29 7.90 -12.44 -3.50
CA VAL A 29 7.27 -11.73 -2.37
C VAL A 29 7.49 -10.23 -2.43
N GLY A 30 8.30 -9.76 -3.37
CA GLY A 30 8.74 -8.38 -3.46
C GLY A 30 9.85 -8.06 -2.44
N SER A 31 10.67 -7.08 -2.79
CA SER A 31 11.65 -6.47 -1.88
C SER A 31 11.55 -4.96 -2.02
N PRO A 32 10.80 -4.27 -1.15
CA PRO A 32 10.74 -2.81 -1.16
C PRO A 32 12.14 -2.19 -1.14
N GLY A 33 12.40 -1.25 -2.06
CA GLY A 33 13.72 -0.65 -2.30
C GLY A 33 14.57 -1.36 -3.36
N GLN A 34 14.16 -2.53 -3.86
CA GLN A 34 14.94 -3.37 -4.77
C GLN A 34 14.13 -3.84 -6.01
N ALA A 35 13.35 -2.94 -6.62
CA ALA A 35 12.50 -3.27 -7.77
C ALA A 35 13.28 -3.83 -8.97
N ASN A 36 14.47 -3.27 -9.23
CA ASN A 36 15.40 -3.74 -10.26
C ASN A 36 15.87 -5.19 -10.00
N TYR A 37 16.23 -5.51 -8.76
CA TYR A 37 16.64 -6.84 -8.35
C TYR A 37 15.47 -7.84 -8.42
N ALA A 38 14.29 -7.45 -7.93
CA ALA A 38 13.08 -8.28 -8.04
C ALA A 38 12.76 -8.60 -9.50
N ALA A 39 12.74 -7.60 -10.38
CA ALA A 39 12.49 -7.78 -11.81
C ALA A 39 13.54 -8.68 -12.48
N ALA A 40 14.82 -8.53 -12.13
CA ALA A 40 15.88 -9.39 -12.66
C ALA A 40 15.70 -10.86 -12.26
N ASN A 41 15.26 -11.12 -11.03
CA ASN A 41 15.00 -12.48 -10.54
C ASN A 41 13.72 -13.08 -11.16
N SER A 42 12.64 -12.29 -11.28
CA SER A 42 11.43 -12.72 -11.99
C SER A 42 11.72 -13.06 -13.46
N PHE A 43 12.63 -12.34 -14.11
CA PHE A 43 13.10 -12.69 -15.46
C PHE A 43 13.78 -14.06 -15.51
N LEU A 44 14.64 -14.38 -14.53
CA LEU A 44 15.29 -15.70 -14.47
C LEU A 44 14.28 -16.83 -14.26
N ASP A 45 13.28 -16.59 -13.42
CA ASP A 45 12.18 -17.53 -13.17
C ASP A 45 11.40 -17.80 -14.46
N GLU A 46 11.04 -16.74 -15.19
CA GLU A 46 10.32 -16.87 -16.45
C GLU A 46 11.20 -17.47 -17.56
N LEU A 47 12.50 -17.19 -17.59
CA LEU A 47 13.42 -17.83 -18.54
C LEU A 47 13.49 -19.35 -18.32
N ALA A 48 13.41 -19.83 -17.07
CA ALA A 48 13.35 -21.27 -16.81
C ALA A 48 12.05 -21.89 -17.35
N ALA A 49 10.92 -21.22 -17.12
CA ALA A 49 9.63 -21.64 -17.65
C ALA A 49 9.63 -21.65 -19.19
N HIS A 50 10.15 -20.60 -19.82
CA HIS A 50 10.31 -20.48 -21.26
C HIS A 50 11.15 -21.62 -21.84
N ARG A 51 12.32 -21.89 -21.26
CA ARG A 51 13.20 -22.99 -21.70
C ARG A 51 12.49 -24.35 -21.61
N ARG A 52 11.79 -24.60 -20.51
CA ARG A 52 11.04 -25.85 -20.31
C ARG A 52 9.86 -25.99 -21.29
N ALA A 53 9.17 -24.90 -21.63
CA ALA A 53 8.13 -24.90 -22.66
C ALA A 53 8.67 -25.21 -24.06
N ALA A 54 9.93 -24.85 -24.34
CA ALA A 54 10.65 -25.20 -25.56
C ALA A 54 11.31 -26.60 -25.52
N GLY A 55 11.07 -27.40 -24.48
CA GLY A 55 11.66 -28.73 -24.32
C GLY A 55 13.14 -28.73 -23.89
N LEU A 56 13.70 -27.57 -23.53
CA LEU A 56 15.09 -27.42 -23.10
C LEU A 56 15.22 -27.59 -21.58
N ALA A 57 16.39 -28.03 -21.13
CA ALA A 57 16.72 -28.03 -19.70
C ALA A 57 16.63 -26.61 -19.14
N GLY A 58 15.98 -26.44 -17.99
CA GLY A 58 15.77 -25.15 -17.34
C GLY A 58 15.21 -25.32 -15.94
N LEU A 59 15.90 -24.78 -14.94
CA LEU A 59 15.48 -24.71 -13.55
C LEU A 59 15.88 -23.34 -12.98
N SER A 60 14.94 -22.63 -12.38
CA SER A 60 15.22 -21.48 -11.52
C SER A 60 14.93 -21.85 -10.08
N VAL A 61 15.88 -21.58 -9.19
CA VAL A 61 15.69 -21.75 -7.75
C VAL A 61 15.64 -20.37 -7.10
N ALA A 62 14.44 -19.99 -6.64
CA ALA A 62 14.20 -18.76 -5.89
C ALA A 62 14.60 -18.97 -4.42
N TRP A 63 15.81 -18.53 -4.07
CA TRP A 63 16.38 -18.74 -2.76
C TRP A 63 15.81 -17.79 -1.70
N GLY A 64 15.52 -18.35 -0.53
CA GLY A 64 15.28 -17.61 0.70
C GLY A 64 16.58 -17.07 1.33
N LEU A 65 16.52 -16.68 2.60
CA LEU A 65 17.66 -16.11 3.31
C LEU A 65 18.72 -17.18 3.63
N TRP A 66 19.98 -16.94 3.25
CA TRP A 66 21.13 -17.78 3.64
C TRP A 66 21.76 -17.22 4.93
N GLU A 67 22.19 -18.11 5.82
CA GLU A 67 22.82 -17.77 7.09
C GLU A 67 24.23 -17.19 6.88
N GLN A 68 25.01 -17.82 6.00
CA GLN A 68 26.33 -17.32 5.63
C GLN A 68 26.19 -16.24 4.56
N ALA A 69 26.77 -15.06 4.80
CA ALA A 69 26.91 -14.04 3.77
C ALA A 69 27.84 -14.57 2.66
N SER A 70 27.26 -15.01 1.55
CA SER A 70 27.99 -15.28 0.31
C SER A 70 28.12 -14.00 -0.52
N GLY A 71 29.01 -14.01 -1.53
CA GLY A 71 29.09 -12.93 -2.53
C GLY A 71 27.77 -12.69 -3.28
N MET A 72 26.86 -13.67 -3.31
CA MET A 72 25.53 -13.56 -3.94
C MET A 72 24.53 -12.80 -3.05
N THR A 73 24.64 -12.94 -1.73
CA THR A 73 23.79 -12.24 -0.73
C THR A 73 24.40 -10.95 -0.19
N GLN A 74 25.59 -10.55 -0.67
CA GLN A 74 26.29 -9.35 -0.23
C GLN A 74 25.52 -8.06 -0.56
N HIS A 75 24.65 -8.10 -1.57
CA HIS A 75 23.77 -7.01 -1.97
C HIS A 75 22.53 -6.85 -1.07
N LEU A 76 22.24 -7.83 -0.20
CA LEU A 76 21.18 -7.72 0.80
C LEU A 76 21.77 -7.03 2.02
N ASP A 77 21.33 -5.79 2.25
CA ASP A 77 21.71 -5.03 3.43
C ASP A 77 21.20 -5.75 4.71
N GLU A 78 21.83 -5.52 5.86
CA GLU A 78 21.43 -6.09 7.17
C GLU A 78 19.92 -5.92 7.43
N ARG A 79 19.37 -4.80 6.94
CA ARG A 79 17.95 -4.42 7.04
C ARG A 79 17.02 -5.35 6.24
N ASP A 80 17.42 -5.75 5.03
CA ASP A 80 16.64 -6.68 4.21
C ASP A 80 16.56 -8.05 4.84
N LYS A 81 17.67 -8.50 5.43
CA LYS A 81 17.75 -9.78 6.17
C LYS A 81 16.85 -9.74 7.41
N ALA A 82 16.88 -8.65 8.16
CA ALA A 82 16.02 -8.46 9.34
C ALA A 82 14.53 -8.45 8.96
N ARG A 83 14.17 -7.79 7.84
CA ARG A 83 12.79 -7.78 7.33
C ARG A 83 12.33 -9.17 6.88
N MET A 84 13.15 -9.89 6.12
CA MET A 84 12.86 -11.27 5.68
C MET A 84 12.66 -12.21 6.88
N SER A 85 13.52 -12.12 7.89
CA SER A 85 13.39 -12.89 9.13
C SER A 85 12.06 -12.61 9.85
N ARG A 86 11.63 -11.33 9.89
CA ARG A 86 10.36 -10.92 10.51
C ARG A 86 9.13 -11.44 9.80
N ILE A 87 9.12 -11.53 8.47
CA ILE A 87 8.01 -12.15 7.73
C ILE A 87 8.07 -13.70 7.76
N GLY A 88 8.95 -14.27 8.58
CA GLY A 88 9.08 -15.71 8.83
C GLY A 88 9.94 -16.46 7.80
N LEU A 89 10.76 -15.77 7.02
CA LEU A 89 11.81 -16.38 6.20
C LEU A 89 13.09 -16.50 7.03
N ALA A 90 13.25 -17.66 7.65
CA ALA A 90 14.36 -17.92 8.54
C ALA A 90 15.67 -18.17 7.75
N PRO A 91 16.84 -17.77 8.28
CA PRO A 91 18.13 -18.05 7.67
C PRO A 91 18.37 -19.56 7.50
N MET A 92 18.95 -19.94 6.36
CA MET A 92 19.31 -21.32 6.03
C MET A 92 20.82 -21.52 6.02
N ALA A 93 21.30 -22.55 6.72
CA ALA A 93 22.68 -22.99 6.60
C ALA A 93 22.97 -23.53 5.19
N THR A 94 24.18 -23.34 4.68
CA THR A 94 24.62 -23.83 3.36
C THR A 94 24.30 -25.30 3.13
N GLU A 95 24.54 -26.17 4.11
CA GLU A 95 24.26 -27.61 3.98
C GLU A 95 22.77 -27.90 3.74
N GLN A 96 21.90 -27.14 4.40
CA GLN A 96 20.45 -27.25 4.21
C GLN A 96 20.03 -26.71 2.83
N ALA A 97 20.65 -25.62 2.37
CA ALA A 97 20.38 -25.05 1.05
C ALA A 97 20.82 -26.00 -0.08
N LEU A 98 21.95 -26.70 0.06
CA LEU A 98 22.40 -27.72 -0.89
C LEU A 98 21.47 -28.92 -0.92
N ARG A 99 20.93 -29.36 0.23
CA ARG A 99 19.89 -30.40 0.24
C ARG A 99 18.61 -29.97 -0.49
N PHE A 100 18.24 -28.69 -0.42
CA PHE A 100 17.13 -28.15 -1.21
C PHE A 100 17.47 -28.06 -2.70
N PHE A 101 18.72 -27.75 -3.05
CA PHE A 101 19.19 -27.80 -4.43
C PHE A 101 19.05 -29.20 -5.04
N ASP A 102 19.53 -30.23 -4.34
CA ASP A 102 19.42 -31.62 -4.78
C ASP A 102 17.94 -32.02 -4.99
N THR A 103 17.07 -31.58 -4.07
CA THR A 103 15.63 -31.82 -4.18
C THR A 103 15.02 -31.08 -5.37
N ALA A 104 15.43 -29.83 -5.63
CA ALA A 104 14.94 -29.03 -6.75
C ALA A 104 15.39 -29.60 -8.11
N MET A 105 16.60 -30.15 -8.19
CA MET A 105 17.13 -30.81 -9.39
C MET A 105 16.33 -32.07 -9.78
N LEU A 106 15.72 -32.73 -8.79
CA LEU A 106 14.85 -33.90 -8.99
C LEU A 106 13.39 -33.52 -9.23
N ALA A 107 13.02 -32.25 -9.04
CA ALA A 107 11.66 -31.78 -9.24
C ALA A 107 11.39 -31.50 -10.72
N GLU A 108 10.29 -32.02 -11.27
CA GLU A 108 9.88 -31.77 -12.66
C GLU A 108 9.20 -30.39 -12.84
N ARG A 109 9.72 -29.35 -12.17
CA ARG A 109 9.17 -27.98 -12.20
C ARG A 109 10.24 -26.99 -12.69
N PRO A 110 9.87 -26.03 -13.56
CA PRO A 110 10.81 -25.01 -14.04
C PRO A 110 11.27 -24.05 -12.95
N VAL A 111 10.42 -23.78 -11.95
CA VAL A 111 10.68 -22.79 -10.90
C VAL A 111 10.35 -23.41 -9.55
N MET A 112 11.31 -23.31 -8.62
CA MET A 112 11.18 -23.83 -7.27
C MET A 112 11.60 -22.77 -6.25
N VAL A 113 10.86 -22.68 -5.14
CA VAL A 113 11.23 -21.84 -4.00
C VAL A 113 11.96 -22.70 -2.98
N ALA A 114 13.17 -22.29 -2.63
CA ALA A 114 13.98 -22.96 -1.62
C ALA A 114 14.18 -22.02 -0.43
N ALA A 115 13.36 -22.19 0.61
CA ALA A 115 13.34 -21.31 1.76
C ALA A 115 12.96 -22.04 3.03
N ARG A 116 13.54 -21.61 4.16
CA ARG A 116 13.13 -22.06 5.49
C ARG A 116 12.08 -21.11 6.02
N ILE A 117 10.92 -21.68 6.30
CA ILE A 117 9.74 -20.99 6.76
C ILE A 117 9.61 -21.25 8.25
N ASP A 118 9.54 -20.20 9.07
CA ASP A 118 9.20 -20.27 10.49
C ASP A 118 7.68 -20.02 10.66
N PRO A 119 6.86 -21.07 10.88
CA PRO A 119 5.42 -20.95 10.98
C PRO A 119 4.97 -20.06 12.15
N ARG A 120 5.76 -19.99 13.23
CA ARG A 120 5.43 -19.16 14.38
C ARG A 120 5.60 -17.68 14.04
N ALA A 121 6.71 -17.34 13.39
CA ALA A 121 6.96 -15.97 12.93
C ALA A 121 5.92 -15.52 11.90
N LEU A 122 5.48 -16.41 11.00
CA LEU A 122 4.39 -16.09 10.07
C LEU A 122 3.04 -15.87 10.77
N ALA A 123 2.68 -16.70 11.75
CA ALA A 123 1.43 -16.57 12.49
C ALA A 123 1.34 -15.24 13.25
N VAL A 124 2.44 -14.79 13.85
CA VAL A 124 2.51 -13.50 14.58
C VAL A 124 2.34 -12.31 13.64
N ASN A 125 2.78 -12.42 12.39
CA ASN A 125 2.78 -11.30 11.44
C ASN A 125 1.65 -11.37 10.40
N GLY A 126 0.65 -12.23 10.60
CA GLY A 126 -0.37 -12.60 9.60
C GLY A 126 -1.05 -11.42 8.88
N ALA A 127 -1.32 -10.31 9.56
CA ALA A 127 -1.95 -9.11 8.98
C ALA A 127 -1.03 -8.31 8.04
N THR A 128 0.29 -8.54 8.10
CA THR A 128 1.32 -7.81 7.35
C THR A 128 2.04 -8.68 6.31
N LEU A 129 1.64 -9.95 6.17
CA LEU A 129 2.24 -10.86 5.22
C LEU A 129 1.77 -10.59 3.79
N PRO A 130 2.65 -10.77 2.79
CA PRO A 130 2.23 -10.89 1.39
C PRO A 130 1.13 -11.96 1.23
N PRO A 131 0.12 -11.75 0.38
CA PRO A 131 -0.99 -12.70 0.20
C PRO A 131 -0.57 -14.13 -0.17
N LEU A 132 0.59 -14.29 -0.83
CA LEU A 132 1.15 -15.61 -1.13
C LEU A 132 1.57 -16.39 0.12
N LEU A 133 2.03 -15.69 1.17
CA LEU A 133 2.48 -16.31 2.41
C LEU A 133 1.34 -16.49 3.43
N SER A 134 0.25 -15.73 3.33
CA SER A 134 -0.91 -15.89 4.24
C SER A 134 -1.57 -17.26 4.12
N GLN A 135 -1.55 -17.86 2.92
CA GLN A 135 -2.07 -19.22 2.70
C GLN A 135 -1.24 -20.31 3.39
N LEU A 136 0.04 -20.04 3.70
CA LEU A 136 0.91 -20.97 4.43
C LEU A 136 0.67 -20.94 5.94
N VAL A 137 0.04 -19.86 6.44
CA VAL A 137 -0.36 -19.71 7.85
C VAL A 137 -1.68 -20.44 8.13
N ALA A 138 -2.53 -20.59 7.11
CA ALA A 138 -3.87 -21.15 7.24
C ALA A 138 -3.94 -22.63 6.80
N ARG A 139 -3.75 -23.56 7.74
CA ARG A 139 -4.48 -24.84 7.72
C ARG A 139 -5.74 -24.72 8.59
N PRO A 140 -6.84 -25.41 8.25
CA PRO A 140 -8.18 -24.87 8.34
C PRO A 140 -8.70 -24.84 9.78
N ILE A 141 -8.80 -23.66 10.37
CA ILE A 141 -9.75 -23.41 11.45
C ILE A 141 -10.98 -22.83 10.77
N ARG A 142 -12.07 -23.59 10.88
CA ARG A 142 -13.45 -23.28 10.50
C ARG A 142 -13.70 -21.76 10.50
N ARG A 143 -13.92 -21.19 9.31
CA ARG A 143 -14.37 -19.81 9.11
C ARG A 143 -15.60 -19.55 9.98
N VAL A 144 -15.41 -18.79 11.06
CA VAL A 144 -16.44 -17.93 11.61
C VAL A 144 -16.02 -16.51 11.21
N ILE A 145 -16.92 -15.84 10.52
CA ILE A 145 -16.77 -14.47 10.04
C ILE A 145 -16.74 -13.58 11.28
N GLU A 146 -15.60 -12.93 11.54
CA GLU A 146 -15.49 -11.83 12.51
C GLU A 146 -14.30 -10.93 12.10
N GLU A 147 -14.42 -10.30 10.93
CA GLU A 147 -13.42 -9.38 10.37
C GLU A 147 -13.52 -7.95 10.96
N ALA A 148 -14.38 -7.75 11.97
CA ALA A 148 -14.56 -6.46 12.65
C ALA A 148 -13.87 -6.37 14.03
N ASP A 149 -13.42 -7.48 14.62
CA ASP A 149 -13.09 -7.52 16.05
C ASP A 149 -11.60 -7.29 16.38
N THR A 150 -10.67 -7.51 15.46
CA THR A 150 -9.22 -7.40 15.77
C THR A 150 -8.70 -5.96 15.80
N THR A 151 -9.23 -5.09 14.94
CA THR A 151 -8.91 -3.66 14.97
C THR A 151 -9.61 -2.99 16.15
N SER A 152 -10.87 -3.36 16.42
CA SER A 152 -11.60 -2.89 17.59
C SER A 152 -10.92 -3.31 18.89
N ALA A 153 -10.52 -4.59 19.04
CA ALA A 153 -9.81 -5.06 20.23
C ALA A 153 -8.48 -4.33 20.48
N SER A 154 -7.70 -4.04 19.43
CA SER A 154 -6.42 -3.34 19.55
C SER A 154 -6.61 -1.89 20.01
N THR A 155 -7.55 -1.17 19.39
CA THR A 155 -7.90 0.21 19.78
C THR A 155 -8.52 0.27 21.16
N THR A 156 -9.45 -0.64 21.50
CA THR A 156 -10.05 -0.73 22.84
C THR A 156 -8.99 -1.01 23.91
N SER A 157 -7.99 -1.87 23.62
CA SER A 157 -6.91 -2.17 24.57
C SER A 157 -5.98 -0.97 24.84
N LEU A 158 -5.68 -0.17 23.80
CA LEU A 158 -4.86 1.03 23.93
C LEU A 158 -5.64 2.14 24.65
N VAL A 159 -6.88 2.41 24.24
CA VAL A 159 -7.73 3.42 24.86
C VAL A 159 -7.99 3.10 26.33
N ALA A 160 -8.24 1.83 26.69
CA ALA A 160 -8.40 1.40 28.07
C ALA A 160 -7.14 1.62 28.93
N ARG A 161 -5.94 1.40 28.36
CA ARG A 161 -4.67 1.69 29.04
C ARG A 161 -4.46 3.20 29.24
N LEU A 162 -4.91 4.03 28.30
CA LEU A 162 -4.71 5.48 28.35
C LEU A 162 -5.76 6.23 29.21
N GLN A 163 -6.96 5.66 29.41
CA GLN A 163 -8.03 6.28 30.21
C GLN A 163 -7.74 6.34 31.72
N GLY A 164 -6.83 5.52 32.23
CA GLY A 164 -6.42 5.51 33.64
C GLY A 164 -5.17 6.33 33.97
N LEU A 165 -4.51 6.93 32.98
CA LEU A 165 -3.22 7.61 33.13
C LEU A 165 -3.36 9.13 33.17
N SER A 166 -2.45 9.80 33.91
CA SER A 166 -2.30 11.25 33.85
C SER A 166 -1.87 11.70 32.45
N ALA A 167 -2.03 12.99 32.13
CA ALA A 167 -1.64 13.52 30.82
C ALA A 167 -0.14 13.27 30.53
N GLU A 168 0.71 13.42 31.54
CA GLU A 168 2.16 13.19 31.45
C GLU A 168 2.48 11.71 31.23
N GLN A 169 1.77 10.81 31.94
CA GLN A 169 1.94 9.36 31.80
C GLN A 169 1.45 8.86 30.44
N ARG A 170 0.35 9.42 29.94
CA ARG A 170 -0.21 9.13 28.63
C ARG A 170 0.74 9.54 27.50
N HIS A 171 1.28 10.75 27.59
CA HIS A 171 2.27 11.24 26.64
C HIS A 171 3.51 10.35 26.64
N SER A 172 4.04 9.98 27.82
CA SER A 172 5.19 9.06 27.92
C SER A 172 4.92 7.70 27.29
N GLU A 173 3.73 7.13 27.46
CA GLU A 173 3.34 5.85 26.85
C GLU A 173 3.20 5.94 25.33
N LEU A 174 2.67 7.06 24.80
CA LEU A 174 2.57 7.28 23.37
C LEU A 174 3.94 7.52 22.73
N VAL A 175 4.85 8.23 23.39
CA VAL A 175 6.24 8.37 22.95
C VAL A 175 6.91 7.01 22.91
N ASP A 176 6.75 6.19 23.94
CA ASP A 176 7.30 4.82 23.96
C ASP A 176 6.68 3.93 22.86
N LEU A 177 5.38 4.06 22.58
CA LEU A 177 4.72 3.38 21.47
C LEU A 177 5.36 3.78 20.13
N VAL A 178 5.55 5.07 19.88
CA VAL A 178 6.17 5.56 18.64
C VAL A 178 7.62 5.11 18.55
N CYS A 179 8.41 5.22 19.62
CA CYS A 179 9.81 4.79 19.66
C CYS A 179 9.96 3.28 19.46
N ARG A 180 9.10 2.44 20.06
CA ARG A 180 9.09 0.98 19.81
C ARG A 180 8.82 0.64 18.36
N ASN A 181 7.82 1.29 17.76
CA ASN A 181 7.50 1.07 16.35
C ASN A 181 8.61 1.59 15.43
N ALA A 182 9.22 2.72 15.76
CA ALA A 182 10.35 3.27 15.02
C ALA A 182 11.60 2.39 15.12
N ALA A 183 11.96 1.93 16.32
CA ALA A 183 13.03 0.96 16.54
C ALA A 183 12.80 -0.32 15.75
N THR A 184 11.55 -0.80 15.73
CA THR A 184 11.17 -1.93 14.91
C THR A 184 11.46 -1.63 13.44
N VAL A 185 10.90 -0.58 12.85
CA VAL A 185 11.12 -0.25 11.43
C VAL A 185 12.62 -0.10 11.08
N LEU A 186 13.40 0.51 11.97
CA LEU A 186 14.84 0.70 11.76
C LEU A 186 15.73 -0.52 12.08
N GLY A 187 15.14 -1.64 12.52
CA GLY A 187 15.91 -2.85 12.84
C GLY A 187 16.68 -2.78 14.17
N ARG A 188 16.38 -1.82 15.04
CA ARG A 188 17.05 -1.65 16.34
C ARG A 188 16.42 -2.55 17.41
N PRO A 189 17.22 -3.14 18.31
CA PRO A 189 16.73 -4.10 19.30
C PRO A 189 15.93 -3.44 20.43
N ASN A 190 16.16 -2.16 20.74
CA ASN A 190 15.50 -1.49 21.85
C ASN A 190 14.90 -0.12 21.45
N ALA A 191 13.77 0.22 22.06
CA ALA A 191 13.12 1.53 21.87
C ALA A 191 13.95 2.68 22.45
N GLY A 192 14.74 2.40 23.50
CA GLY A 192 15.68 3.35 24.09
C GLY A 192 16.83 3.76 23.16
N ASP A 193 17.05 3.04 22.06
CA ASP A 193 18.05 3.40 21.05
C ASP A 193 17.54 4.49 20.09
N ILE A 194 16.27 4.90 20.21
CA ILE A 194 15.65 5.96 19.44
C ILE A 194 15.59 7.22 20.29
N ASN A 195 16.31 8.26 19.87
CA ASN A 195 16.18 9.58 20.48
C ASN A 195 14.84 10.20 20.08
N ALA A 196 13.94 10.35 21.05
CA ALA A 196 12.59 10.88 20.84
C ALA A 196 12.58 12.35 20.38
N GLY A 197 13.66 13.10 20.61
CA GLY A 197 13.82 14.49 20.16
C GLY A 197 14.52 14.65 18.80
N SER A 198 15.08 13.57 18.24
CA SER A 198 15.73 13.62 16.94
C SER A 198 14.69 13.56 15.82
N VAL A 199 14.98 14.25 14.71
CA VAL A 199 14.15 14.14 13.51
C VAL A 199 14.28 12.75 12.90
N PHE A 200 13.18 12.21 12.40
CA PHE A 200 13.13 10.87 11.81
C PHE A 200 14.16 10.69 10.68
N GLN A 201 14.43 11.73 9.89
CA GLN A 201 15.43 11.70 8.82
C GLN A 201 16.84 11.40 9.36
N ASP A 202 17.25 12.05 10.46
CA ASP A 202 18.56 11.82 11.10
C ASP A 202 18.65 10.45 11.77
N LEU A 203 17.50 9.88 12.17
CA LEU A 203 17.41 8.52 12.70
C LEU A 203 17.54 7.45 11.60
N GLY A 204 17.50 7.84 10.33
CA GLY A 204 17.63 6.98 9.17
C GLY A 204 16.31 6.60 8.50
N PHE A 205 15.24 7.39 8.71
CA PHE A 205 13.99 7.23 7.96
C PHE A 205 14.09 7.83 6.56
N ASP A 206 13.62 7.07 5.60
CA ASP A 206 13.42 7.40 4.19
C ASP A 206 11.92 7.33 3.81
N SER A 207 11.60 7.54 2.53
CA SER A 207 10.23 7.51 2.04
C SER A 207 9.52 6.15 2.24
N LEU A 208 10.25 5.05 2.33
CA LEU A 208 9.69 3.70 2.43
C LEU A 208 9.42 3.33 3.90
N THR A 209 10.41 3.51 4.76
CA THR A 209 10.30 3.33 6.22
C THR A 209 9.25 4.25 6.81
N ALA A 210 9.02 5.41 6.20
CA ALA A 210 7.94 6.31 6.59
C ALA A 210 6.55 5.66 6.42
N VAL A 211 6.32 4.98 5.29
CA VAL A 211 5.07 4.25 5.02
C VAL A 211 4.93 3.05 5.95
N GLU A 212 6.03 2.35 6.25
CA GLU A 212 6.01 1.23 7.18
C GLU A 212 5.64 1.66 8.60
N LEU A 213 6.26 2.71 9.14
CA LEU A 213 5.92 3.25 10.46
C LEU A 213 4.47 3.71 10.52
N ARG A 214 3.97 4.39 9.48
CA ARG A 214 2.55 4.77 9.37
C ARG A 214 1.63 3.56 9.46
N ASN A 215 1.91 2.49 8.71
CA ASN A 215 1.08 1.27 8.72
C ASN A 215 1.06 0.59 10.08
N ARG A 216 2.22 0.54 10.75
CA ARG A 216 2.32 -0.04 12.10
C ARG A 216 1.55 0.79 13.11
N LEU A 217 1.70 2.11 13.10
CA LEU A 217 0.95 3.02 13.98
C LEU A 217 -0.55 2.98 13.72
N LYS A 218 -0.98 2.90 12.45
CA LYS A 218 -2.38 2.69 12.08
C LYS A 218 -2.94 1.40 12.70
N THR A 219 -2.16 0.32 12.66
CA THR A 219 -2.57 -0.97 13.24
C THR A 219 -2.64 -0.91 14.78
N ALA A 220 -1.66 -0.25 15.41
CA ALA A 220 -1.58 -0.16 16.87
C ALA A 220 -2.62 0.80 17.48
N THR A 221 -2.98 1.87 16.76
CA THR A 221 -3.89 2.91 17.25
C THR A 221 -5.30 2.78 16.69
N GLY A 222 -5.49 2.10 15.56
CA GLY A 222 -6.72 2.08 14.78
C GLY A 222 -7.02 3.39 14.03
N LEU A 223 -6.13 4.38 14.09
CA LEU A 223 -6.33 5.69 13.46
C LEU A 223 -6.00 5.65 11.96
N THR A 224 -6.77 6.41 11.17
CA THR A 224 -6.37 6.78 9.82
C THR A 224 -5.29 7.87 9.89
N LEU A 225 -4.07 7.51 9.49
CA LEU A 225 -2.88 8.37 9.52
C LEU A 225 -2.48 8.77 8.10
N SER A 226 -2.09 10.03 7.91
CA SER A 226 -1.68 10.59 6.62
C SER A 226 -0.45 9.88 6.04
N PRO A 227 -0.30 9.76 4.71
CA PRO A 227 0.96 9.35 4.08
C PRO A 227 2.14 10.29 4.39
N THR A 228 1.88 11.56 4.70
CA THR A 228 2.87 12.60 5.00
C THR A 228 3.23 12.70 6.48
N LEU A 229 2.73 11.79 7.32
CA LEU A 229 2.80 11.85 8.79
C LEU A 229 4.17 12.22 9.37
N ILE A 230 5.25 11.66 8.83
CA ILE A 230 6.62 11.87 9.33
C ILE A 230 7.22 13.19 8.84
N PHE A 231 6.66 13.79 7.80
CA PHE A 231 7.02 15.14 7.36
C PHE A 231 6.25 16.19 8.16
N ASP A 232 4.97 15.93 8.44
CA ASP A 232 4.11 16.82 9.23
C ASP A 232 4.50 16.80 10.71
N TYR A 233 4.96 15.64 11.21
CA TYR A 233 5.38 15.41 12.59
C TYR A 233 6.79 14.80 12.61
N PRO A 234 7.83 15.64 12.52
CA PRO A 234 9.19 15.18 12.20
C PRO A 234 9.93 14.49 13.34
N THR A 235 9.41 14.52 14.57
CA THR A 235 10.01 13.85 15.73
C THR A 235 9.03 12.89 16.41
N PRO A 236 9.52 11.82 17.08
CA PRO A 236 8.68 10.92 17.87
C PRO A 236 7.80 11.62 18.91
N ILE A 237 8.31 12.68 19.57
CA ILE A 237 7.54 13.47 20.55
C ILE A 237 6.36 14.16 19.88
N VAL A 238 6.61 14.89 18.79
CA VAL A 238 5.58 15.65 18.08
C VAL A 238 4.53 14.71 17.46
N LEU A 239 4.96 13.53 17.00
CA LEU A 239 4.05 12.50 16.53
C LEU A 239 3.19 11.90 17.65
N ALA A 240 3.76 11.69 18.84
CA ALA A 240 3.01 11.21 20.01
C ALA A 240 1.96 12.23 20.47
N GLU A 241 2.25 13.52 20.44
CA GLU A 241 1.26 14.60 20.71
C GLU A 241 0.11 14.55 19.71
N HIS A 242 0.41 14.41 18.43
CA HIS A 242 -0.63 14.28 17.41
C HIS A 242 -1.51 13.05 17.65
N LEU A 243 -0.93 11.90 17.99
CA LEU A 243 -1.69 10.71 18.34
C LEU A 243 -2.56 10.93 19.58
N ASP A 244 -2.06 11.64 20.60
CA ASP A 244 -2.83 11.95 21.80
C ASP A 244 -4.07 12.79 21.46
N THR A 245 -3.91 13.84 20.65
CA THR A 245 -5.05 14.67 20.21
C THR A 245 -6.10 13.88 19.42
N ARG A 246 -5.67 12.89 18.63
CA ARG A 246 -6.56 12.05 17.81
C ARG A 246 -7.24 10.93 18.61
N LEU A 247 -6.65 10.50 19.73
CA LEU A 247 -7.18 9.45 20.61
C LEU A 247 -8.07 10.02 21.74
N VAL A 248 -7.81 11.25 22.19
CA VAL A 248 -8.59 11.93 23.25
C VAL A 248 -9.89 12.52 22.70
N VAL A 249 -9.95 12.84 21.41
CA VAL A 249 -11.21 13.14 20.75
C VAL A 249 -11.93 11.79 20.52
N PRO A 250 -13.06 11.50 21.19
CA PRO A 250 -13.86 10.33 20.81
C PRO A 250 -14.17 10.46 19.31
N ALA A 251 -14.13 9.35 18.58
CA ALA A 251 -14.26 9.21 17.12
C ALA A 251 -15.58 9.77 16.52
N ALA A 252 -15.89 11.04 16.80
CA ALA A 252 -17.09 11.77 16.46
C ALA A 252 -16.79 13.22 16.02
N ALA A 253 -15.53 13.64 15.96
CA ALA A 253 -15.16 14.99 15.50
C ALA A 253 -13.88 15.00 14.65
N ALA A 254 -13.89 14.27 13.53
CA ALA A 254 -12.94 14.51 12.43
C ALA A 254 -13.47 14.01 11.07
N GLU A 255 -14.73 14.28 10.77
CA GLU A 255 -15.18 14.48 9.40
C GLU A 255 -16.09 15.71 9.44
N GLN A 256 -15.57 16.87 9.04
CA GLN A 256 -16.48 17.76 8.32
C GLN A 256 -16.85 16.95 7.06
N PRO A 257 -18.13 16.56 6.89
CA PRO A 257 -18.52 15.73 5.77
C PRO A 257 -18.11 16.50 4.52
N ASN A 258 -17.20 15.92 3.74
CA ASN A 258 -16.90 16.45 2.43
C ASN A 258 -18.20 16.28 1.62
N LEU A 259 -19.00 17.35 1.58
CA LEU A 259 -20.32 17.37 0.95
C LEU A 259 -20.23 16.90 -0.51
N MET A 260 -19.10 17.18 -1.18
CA MET A 260 -18.82 16.71 -2.52
C MET A 260 -18.55 15.20 -2.59
N ALA A 261 -17.84 14.62 -1.61
CA ALA A 261 -17.68 13.17 -1.54
C ALA A 261 -19.03 12.46 -1.33
N ARG A 262 -19.86 12.98 -0.41
CA ARG A 262 -21.21 12.46 -0.19
C ARG A 262 -22.11 12.61 -1.43
N PHE A 263 -22.00 13.71 -2.14
CA PHE A 263 -22.73 13.94 -3.40
C PHE A 263 -22.31 12.95 -4.49
N ASN A 264 -21.01 12.67 -4.61
CA ASN A 264 -20.49 11.69 -5.56
C ASN A 264 -20.97 10.26 -5.24
N ASP A 265 -21.04 9.89 -3.96
CA ASP A 265 -21.55 8.58 -3.55
C ASP A 265 -23.05 8.43 -3.83
N ILE A 266 -23.85 9.46 -3.54
CA ILE A 266 -25.29 9.49 -3.88
C ILE A 266 -25.50 9.38 -5.40
N THR A 267 -24.67 10.07 -6.18
CA THR A 267 -24.74 10.00 -7.65
C THR A 267 -24.43 8.58 -8.16
N ARG A 268 -23.44 7.92 -7.56
CA ARG A 268 -23.08 6.54 -7.89
C ARG A 268 -24.19 5.55 -7.54
N GLU A 269 -24.82 5.71 -6.38
CA GLU A 269 -25.97 4.88 -5.95
C GLU A 269 -27.17 5.08 -6.87
N LEU A 270 -27.49 6.33 -7.23
CA LEU A 270 -28.58 6.63 -8.17
C LEU A 270 -28.33 6.02 -9.55
N GLN A 271 -27.09 6.09 -10.03
CA GLN A 271 -26.70 5.52 -11.32
C GLN A 271 -26.74 3.98 -11.30
N ALA A 272 -26.36 3.35 -10.18
CA ALA A 272 -26.50 1.91 -9.97
C ALA A 272 -27.97 1.48 -9.93
N LEU A 273 -28.85 2.24 -9.27
CA LEU A 273 -30.29 1.99 -9.25
C LEU A 273 -30.89 2.09 -10.65
N LEU A 274 -30.55 3.12 -11.43
CA LEU A 274 -31.04 3.31 -12.81
C LEU A 274 -30.63 2.18 -13.76
N ASN A 275 -29.52 1.49 -13.49
CA ASN A 275 -29.00 0.39 -14.30
C ASN A 275 -29.56 -0.99 -13.91
N GLN A 276 -30.40 -1.08 -12.88
CA GLN A 276 -31.06 -2.34 -12.52
C GLN A 276 -32.10 -2.74 -13.59
N PRO A 277 -32.29 -4.03 -13.88
CA PRO A 277 -33.23 -4.49 -14.91
C PRO A 277 -34.70 -4.54 -14.45
N ASP A 278 -34.98 -4.41 -13.15
CA ASP A 278 -36.29 -4.71 -12.53
C ASP A 278 -37.25 -3.51 -12.42
N TRP A 279 -37.04 -2.44 -13.20
CA TRP A 279 -37.90 -1.25 -13.16
C TRP A 279 -39.28 -1.54 -13.77
N GLN A 280 -40.35 -1.18 -13.07
CA GLN A 280 -41.68 -1.17 -13.67
C GLN A 280 -41.82 0.00 -14.66
N PRO A 281 -42.73 -0.08 -15.66
CA PRO A 281 -42.91 0.97 -16.66
C PRO A 281 -43.27 2.35 -16.08
N GLU A 282 -43.90 2.37 -14.91
CA GLU A 282 -44.31 3.57 -14.16
C GLU A 282 -43.20 4.18 -13.28
N ASP A 283 -42.18 3.42 -12.91
CA ASP A 283 -41.15 3.86 -11.96
C ASP A 283 -40.22 4.93 -12.56
N LYS A 284 -39.88 4.81 -13.85
CA LYS A 284 -38.98 5.74 -14.54
C LYS A 284 -39.59 7.15 -14.66
N PRO A 285 -40.85 7.33 -15.11
CA PRO A 285 -41.51 8.65 -15.09
C PRO A 285 -41.56 9.28 -13.70
N HIS A 286 -41.88 8.50 -12.66
CA HIS A 286 -41.95 9.01 -11.29
C HIS A 286 -40.59 9.48 -10.75
N LEU A 287 -39.52 8.73 -11.03
CA LEU A 287 -38.16 9.14 -10.67
C LEU A 287 -37.74 10.41 -11.40
N THR A 288 -38.03 10.51 -12.71
CA THR A 288 -37.70 11.71 -13.51
C THR A 288 -38.39 12.95 -12.95
N THR A 289 -39.69 12.89 -12.63
CA THR A 289 -40.40 14.02 -12.01
C THR A 289 -39.82 14.40 -10.64
N ARG A 290 -39.40 13.42 -9.83
CA ARG A 290 -38.79 13.66 -8.52
C ARG A 290 -37.44 14.36 -8.63
N ILE A 291 -36.59 13.91 -9.57
CA ILE A 291 -35.28 14.52 -9.85
C ILE A 291 -35.46 15.95 -10.40
N GLN A 292 -36.39 16.15 -11.34
CA GLN A 292 -36.72 17.49 -11.85
C GLN A 292 -37.19 18.42 -10.74
N THR A 293 -38.03 17.95 -9.82
CA THR A 293 -38.51 18.73 -8.67
C THR A 293 -37.34 19.14 -7.77
N LEU A 294 -36.42 18.22 -7.48
CA LEU A 294 -35.22 18.49 -6.68
C LEU A 294 -34.29 19.48 -7.40
N LEU A 295 -34.09 19.35 -8.72
CA LEU A 295 -33.31 20.30 -9.51
C LEU A 295 -33.93 21.69 -9.53
N THR A 296 -35.26 21.81 -9.67
CA THR A 296 -35.95 23.11 -9.57
C THR A 296 -35.86 23.72 -8.17
N THR A 297 -35.83 22.91 -7.12
CA THR A 297 -35.69 23.39 -5.73
C THR A 297 -34.25 23.85 -5.47
N LEU A 298 -33.26 23.17 -6.05
CA LEU A 298 -31.86 23.56 -5.99
C LEU A 298 -31.60 24.84 -6.79
N GLY A 299 -32.20 24.96 -7.97
CA GLY A 299 -32.13 26.15 -8.83
C GLY A 299 -32.87 27.36 -8.28
N ALA A 300 -33.99 27.16 -7.56
CA ALA A 300 -34.72 28.24 -6.90
C ALA A 300 -33.98 28.84 -5.68
N HIS A 301 -32.92 28.19 -5.20
CA HIS A 301 -32.02 28.74 -4.16
C HIS A 301 -30.84 29.52 -4.73
N LEU A 302 -30.69 29.60 -6.05
CA LEU A 302 -29.85 30.57 -6.75
C LEU A 302 -30.72 31.80 -7.06
N ASP A 303 -30.85 32.71 -6.10
CA ASP A 303 -31.59 33.97 -6.30
C ASP A 303 -30.76 35.00 -7.13
N PRO A 304 -31.42 36.01 -7.72
CA PRO A 304 -31.12 36.61 -9.03
C PRO A 304 -30.04 37.70 -8.99
N TYR A 305 -28.78 37.30 -8.80
CA TYR A 305 -27.64 38.22 -8.90
C TYR A 305 -26.67 37.92 -10.05
N ASP A 306 -26.94 36.86 -10.83
CA ASP A 306 -26.13 36.41 -11.97
C ASP A 306 -26.73 36.78 -13.35
N GLN A 307 -27.57 37.81 -13.41
CA GLN A 307 -28.04 38.37 -14.69
C GLN A 307 -27.14 39.47 -15.25
N GLN A 308 -26.00 39.76 -14.63
CA GLN A 308 -25.07 40.81 -15.08
C GLN A 308 -23.77 40.30 -15.73
N GLU A 309 -23.48 38.99 -15.68
CA GLU A 309 -22.37 38.40 -16.45
C GLU A 309 -22.81 37.81 -17.80
N ALA A 310 -24.11 37.72 -18.06
CA ALA A 310 -24.65 37.32 -19.36
C ALA A 310 -24.73 38.48 -20.39
N GLU A 311 -24.48 39.72 -19.97
CA GLU A 311 -24.36 40.88 -20.89
C GLU A 311 -22.91 41.08 -21.40
N ASP A 312 -21.89 40.48 -20.75
CA ASP A 312 -20.49 40.57 -21.18
C ASP A 312 -20.06 39.45 -22.16
N GLU A 313 -20.85 38.38 -22.31
CA GLU A 313 -20.64 37.39 -23.38
C GLU A 313 -21.07 37.90 -24.77
N ASP A 314 -21.94 38.93 -24.84
CA ASP A 314 -22.42 39.50 -26.11
C ASP A 314 -21.38 40.46 -26.77
N ILE A 315 -20.37 40.91 -26.02
CA ILE A 315 -19.24 41.71 -26.56
C ILE A 315 -18.21 40.83 -27.28
N HIS A 316 -18.09 39.56 -26.89
CA HIS A 316 -17.09 38.65 -27.46
C HIS A 316 -17.60 37.82 -28.65
N SER A 317 -18.90 37.89 -28.97
CA SER A 317 -19.50 37.33 -30.19
C SER A 317 -19.95 38.37 -31.23
N ALA A 318 -19.76 39.67 -30.95
CA ALA A 318 -20.12 40.74 -31.88
C ALA A 318 -19.34 40.61 -33.19
N SER A 319 -20.07 40.64 -34.31
CA SER A 319 -19.45 40.60 -35.63
C SER A 319 -18.68 41.90 -35.90
N GLU A 320 -17.62 41.86 -36.72
CA GLU A 320 -16.84 43.06 -37.11
C GLU A 320 -17.74 44.19 -37.64
N SER A 321 -18.90 43.85 -38.19
CA SER A 321 -19.89 44.79 -38.72
C SER A 321 -20.69 45.54 -37.64
N GLU A 322 -20.80 45.01 -36.43
CA GLU A 322 -21.49 45.65 -35.29
C GLU A 322 -20.55 46.50 -34.44
N LEU A 323 -19.26 46.14 -34.37
CA LEU A 323 -18.21 46.96 -33.75
C LEU A 323 -17.98 48.30 -34.47
N PHE A 324 -18.19 48.37 -35.79
CA PHE A 324 -18.11 49.62 -36.55
C PHE A 324 -19.35 50.52 -36.43
N ALA A 325 -20.51 49.99 -36.00
CA ALA A 325 -21.72 50.79 -35.79
C ALA A 325 -21.64 51.63 -34.50
N ILE A 326 -20.93 51.14 -33.47
CA ILE A 326 -20.76 51.83 -32.18
C ILE A 326 -19.75 53.00 -32.28
N LEU A 327 -18.81 52.95 -33.22
CA LEU A 327 -17.82 54.02 -33.44
C LEU A 327 -18.36 55.21 -34.26
N ASP A 328 -19.45 55.02 -35.02
CA ASP A 328 -20.07 56.10 -35.83
C ASP A 328 -21.14 56.89 -35.03
N GLU A 329 -21.60 56.38 -33.88
CA GLU A 329 -22.50 57.10 -32.95
C GLU A 329 -21.75 57.99 -31.92
N GLU A 330 -20.45 57.79 -31.66
CA GLU A 330 -19.66 58.64 -30.76
C GLU A 330 -18.86 59.77 -31.43
N LEU A 331 -18.88 59.89 -32.77
CA LEU A 331 -18.28 61.01 -33.51
C LEU A 331 -19.30 61.92 -34.22
N GLY A 332 -20.56 61.82 -33.80
CA GLY A 332 -21.69 62.58 -34.33
C GLY A 332 -22.32 63.57 -33.35
N SER A 333 -21.53 64.37 -32.61
CA SER A 333 -21.97 65.69 -32.09
C SER A 333 -20.79 66.60 -31.75
#